data_AF-A0A2V5P720-F1
#
_entry.id   AF-A0A2V5P720-F1
#
_cell.length_a   1.000
_cell.length_b   1.000
_cell.length_c   1.000
_cell.angle_alpha   90.00
_cell.angle_beta   90.00
_cell.angle_gamma   90.00
#
_symmetry.space_group_name_H-M   'P 1'
#
loop_
_entity.id
_entity.type
_entity.pdbx_description
1 polymer ?
#
loop_
_entity_poly.entity_id
_entity_poly.type
_entity_poly.pdbx_seq_one_letter_code
_entity_poly.pdbx_strand_id
1 'polypeptide(L)'
;MQLFISTSRPLSVLTALLTGTFTVTAQFSGTTPIGREVAMPRHLQDGEEFQISLPQLVKHGRDLFTAVWTEQEGGGRPLTKGTGAPLADPTQPLVFPRNFNRLSAPDANSCAGCHAQPFGIAGGGGDIVANVFVLGQRFDFLTFDPFDKLPTKGSADEIGRPVIQQTAANSRATLGMWGAGYIEMLARQITRDLQIIRDATAPGESSPLAAKGISYGTIIHRADGVWDTSQVEGLPATSLAASGTAPPSLVIRPFHQAGRVVSIREFSNNAFNHHHGIQSTERFGVNTDPDGDGFVNELTRADVTAVSVFQATMQVPGRVIPNNPDIERAVLVGEQRFQAVGCATCHVPALPLDNQGWIYTEPNPYNPPANLRPGEAPTLS
;
A
#
# COMPACT_ATOMS: atom_id res chain seq x y z
N MET A 1 25.87 101.25 15.38
CA MET A 1 25.50 101.70 14.03
C MET A 1 24.34 100.84 13.57
N GLN A 2 23.19 101.49 13.33
CA GLN A 2 21.86 101.11 12.82
C GLN A 2 21.34 99.65 12.66
N LEU A 3 20.02 99.57 12.84
CA LEU A 3 19.09 98.43 12.87
C LEU A 3 18.67 97.85 11.48
N PHE A 4 18.15 96.60 11.55
CA PHE A 4 16.91 96.05 10.92
C PHE A 4 16.88 95.25 9.58
N ILE A 5 16.30 94.03 9.70
CA ILE A 5 15.15 93.42 8.94
C ILE A 5 15.38 92.48 7.72
N SER A 6 14.71 91.30 7.81
CA SER A 6 14.01 90.50 6.76
C SER A 6 14.83 89.56 5.85
N THR A 7 14.41 88.37 5.43
CA THR A 7 13.25 87.47 5.68
C THR A 7 13.60 86.05 5.19
N SER A 8 12.87 85.08 5.72
CA SER A 8 12.84 83.65 5.39
C SER A 8 12.12 83.29 4.07
N ARG A 9 12.59 82.26 3.36
CA ARG A 9 11.78 81.33 2.54
C ARG A 9 12.41 79.92 2.56
N PRO A 10 11.63 78.83 2.71
CA PRO A 10 12.16 77.47 2.67
C PRO A 10 12.15 76.88 1.25
N LEU A 11 13.16 76.05 0.96
CA LEU A 11 13.26 75.22 -0.25
C LEU A 11 12.90 73.78 0.13
N SER A 12 11.85 73.23 -0.46
CA SER A 12 11.46 71.82 -0.27
C SER A 12 12.40 70.90 -1.05
N VAL A 13 13.10 70.00 -0.35
CA VAL A 13 13.86 68.90 -0.97
C VAL A 13 13.10 67.60 -0.72
N LEU A 14 12.63 67.00 -1.83
CA LEU A 14 11.95 65.71 -1.87
C LEU A 14 13.00 64.61 -1.64
N THR A 15 12.93 63.88 -0.54
CA THR A 15 13.81 62.72 -0.27
C THR A 15 13.03 61.45 -0.60
N ALA A 16 13.43 60.75 -1.66
CA ALA A 16 12.87 59.44 -2.01
C ALA A 16 13.47 58.37 -1.08
N LEU A 17 12.66 57.83 -0.15
CA LEU A 17 13.00 56.61 0.59
C LEU A 17 12.66 55.39 -0.27
N LEU A 18 13.68 54.69 -0.76
CA LEU A 18 13.57 53.31 -1.23
C LEU A 18 13.47 52.38 -0.02
N THR A 19 12.26 51.96 0.33
CA THR A 19 12.02 50.89 1.30
C THR A 19 12.22 49.54 0.62
N GLY A 20 13.43 48.99 0.74
CA GLY A 20 13.70 47.59 0.39
C GLY A 20 13.00 46.68 1.40
N THR A 21 11.94 46.00 0.98
CA THR A 21 11.29 44.93 1.75
C THR A 21 12.17 43.68 1.69
N PHE A 22 13.05 43.50 2.68
CA PHE A 22 13.64 42.20 2.96
C PHE A 22 12.54 41.30 3.54
N THR A 23 12.00 40.39 2.73
CA THR A 23 11.23 39.27 3.23
C THR A 23 12.16 38.30 3.94
N VAL A 24 12.30 38.47 5.26
CA VAL A 24 12.90 37.46 6.13
C VAL A 24 11.96 36.26 6.10
N THR A 25 12.32 35.23 5.34
CA THR A 25 11.72 33.91 5.49
C THR A 25 12.19 33.37 6.84
N ALA A 26 11.31 33.45 7.84
CA ALA A 26 11.55 32.82 9.12
C ALA A 26 11.65 31.31 8.90
N GLN A 27 12.88 30.78 8.86
CA GLN A 27 13.10 29.35 9.02
C GLN A 27 12.63 29.01 10.44
N PHE A 28 11.49 28.34 10.55
CA PHE A 28 11.07 27.68 11.79
C PHE A 28 12.08 26.57 12.12
N SER A 29 13.18 26.93 12.78
CA SER A 29 13.95 26.00 13.59
C SER A 29 13.30 25.99 14.98
N GLY A 30 12.11 25.40 15.07
CA GLY A 30 11.48 25.15 16.36
C GLY A 30 12.15 23.96 17.02
N THR A 31 12.68 24.13 18.23
CA THR A 31 13.07 23.02 19.08
C THR A 31 11.84 22.16 19.35
N THR A 32 11.85 20.90 18.90
CA THR A 32 10.78 19.94 19.20
C THR A 32 10.59 19.86 20.72
N PRO A 33 9.38 20.10 21.26
CA PRO A 33 9.13 20.00 22.70
C PRO A 33 9.53 18.62 23.22
N ILE A 34 10.12 18.57 24.42
CA ILE A 34 10.41 17.29 25.10
C ILE A 34 9.07 16.54 25.27
N GLY A 35 9.06 15.26 24.92
CA GLY A 35 7.87 14.39 25.00
C GLY A 35 6.98 14.39 23.76
N ARG A 36 7.33 15.14 22.70
CA ARG A 36 6.65 15.05 21.41
C ARG A 36 7.28 13.94 20.55
N GLU A 37 6.52 12.88 20.31
CA GLU A 37 6.95 11.67 19.60
C GLU A 37 6.19 11.52 18.27
N VAL A 38 6.25 12.53 17.40
CA VAL A 38 5.59 12.52 16.08
C VAL A 38 6.60 12.12 15.02
N ALA A 39 6.40 10.98 14.36
CA ALA A 39 7.26 10.49 13.29
C ALA A 39 7.09 11.27 11.99
N MET A 40 5.87 11.72 11.67
CA MET A 40 5.56 12.49 10.47
C MET A 40 5.14 13.92 10.82
N PRO A 41 6.09 14.87 10.93
CA PRO A 41 5.77 16.25 11.32
C PRO A 41 5.00 17.03 10.23
N ARG A 42 4.96 16.52 9.00
CA ARG A 42 4.29 17.13 7.86
C ARG A 42 3.76 16.04 6.94
N HIS A 43 2.47 16.14 6.62
CA HIS A 43 1.80 15.37 5.58
C HIS A 43 1.69 16.19 4.29
N LEU A 44 1.75 15.53 3.13
CA LEU A 44 1.46 16.18 1.86
C LEU A 44 -0.03 16.52 1.78
N GLN A 45 -0.37 17.68 1.23
CA GLN A 45 -1.76 17.99 0.92
C GLN A 45 -2.15 17.39 -0.43
N ASP A 46 -3.41 16.96 -0.59
CA ASP A 46 -3.91 16.44 -1.87
C ASP A 46 -3.71 17.47 -2.99
N GLY A 47 -2.98 17.07 -4.03
CA GLY A 47 -2.54 17.91 -5.13
C GLY A 47 -1.06 18.29 -5.08
N GLU A 48 -0.40 18.22 -3.91
CA GLU A 48 1.04 18.50 -3.76
C GLU A 48 1.91 17.41 -4.39
N GLU A 49 1.43 16.16 -4.40
CA GLU A 49 2.11 15.01 -5.01
C GLU A 49 2.38 15.18 -6.51
N PHE A 50 1.67 16.10 -7.17
CA PHE A 50 1.86 16.46 -8.59
C PHE A 50 2.68 17.73 -8.81
N GLN A 51 3.03 18.45 -7.75
CA GLN A 51 3.74 19.73 -7.80
C GLN A 51 5.21 19.59 -7.39
N ILE A 52 5.50 18.67 -6.47
CA ILE A 52 6.87 18.40 -6.04
C ILE A 52 7.60 17.49 -7.02
N SER A 53 8.93 17.50 -6.98
CA SER A 53 9.73 16.63 -7.85
C SER A 53 9.59 15.16 -7.45
N LEU A 54 9.73 14.24 -8.42
CA LEU A 54 9.69 12.80 -8.16
C LEU A 54 10.70 12.36 -7.07
N PRO A 55 11.96 12.85 -7.01
CA PRO A 55 12.86 12.52 -5.92
C PRO A 55 12.36 12.97 -4.53
N GLN A 56 11.69 14.12 -4.44
CA GLN A 56 11.09 14.58 -3.19
C GLN A 56 9.90 13.71 -2.79
N LEU A 57 9.05 13.33 -3.75
CA LEU A 57 7.92 12.43 -3.51
C LEU A 57 8.39 11.06 -3.04
N VAL A 58 9.40 10.47 -3.69
CA VAL A 58 10.02 9.20 -3.30
C VAL A 58 10.67 9.31 -1.91
N LYS A 59 11.33 10.43 -1.59
CA LYS A 59 11.87 10.67 -0.25
C LYS A 59 10.76 10.71 0.79
N HIS A 60 9.68 11.46 0.55
CA HIS A 60 8.53 11.55 1.46
C HIS A 60 7.88 10.18 1.69
N GLY A 61 7.72 9.40 0.60
CA GLY A 61 7.25 8.03 0.68
C GLY A 61 8.15 7.11 1.50
N ARG A 62 9.48 7.29 1.42
CA ARG A 62 10.43 6.59 2.29
C ARG A 62 10.24 6.99 3.75
N ASP A 63 10.13 8.29 4.02
CA ASP A 63 9.95 8.81 5.38
C ASP A 63 8.70 8.18 6.01
N LEU A 64 7.56 8.17 5.29
CA LEU A 64 6.32 7.48 5.67
C LEU A 64 6.49 5.98 5.91
N PHE A 65 7.24 5.29 5.04
CA PHE A 65 7.48 3.85 5.16
C PHE A 65 8.31 3.51 6.42
N THR A 66 9.24 4.38 6.79
CA THR A 66 10.12 4.20 7.95
C THR A 66 9.61 4.85 9.22
N ALA A 67 8.51 5.62 9.14
CA ALA A 67 7.89 6.26 10.28
C ALA A 67 7.56 5.24 11.37
N VAL A 68 7.79 5.62 12.63
CA VAL A 68 7.44 4.85 13.82
C VAL A 68 6.24 5.53 14.44
N TRP A 69 5.05 5.19 13.93
CA TRP A 69 3.78 5.82 14.27
C TRP A 69 3.48 5.72 15.77
N THR A 70 3.02 6.80 16.35
CA THR A 70 2.67 6.87 17.78
C THR A 70 1.24 7.34 17.98
N GLU A 71 0.72 7.14 19.19
CA GLU A 71 -0.59 7.66 19.58
C GLU A 71 -0.70 9.20 19.51
N GLN A 72 0.42 9.94 19.39
CA GLN A 72 0.42 11.40 19.27
C GLN A 72 0.17 11.90 17.84
N GLU A 73 0.01 10.98 16.88
CA GLU A 73 -0.27 11.25 15.48
C GLU A 73 -1.28 10.25 14.88
N GLY A 74 -2.11 9.66 15.74
CA GLY A 74 -3.18 8.74 15.37
C GLY A 74 -2.79 7.25 15.32
N GLY A 75 -1.59 6.90 15.78
CA GLY A 75 -1.15 5.51 15.81
C GLY A 75 -1.97 4.69 16.79
N GLY A 76 -2.74 3.74 16.27
CA GLY A 76 -3.62 2.88 17.03
C GLY A 76 -4.95 2.67 16.30
N ARG A 77 -5.94 2.10 16.98
CA ARG A 77 -7.30 2.03 16.42
C ARG A 77 -8.23 1.56 17.52
N PRO A 78 -8.52 2.42 18.52
CA PRO A 78 -9.15 1.98 19.73
C PRO A 78 -10.55 1.42 19.49
N LEU A 79 -11.28 1.86 18.45
CA LEU A 79 -12.65 1.45 18.16
C LEU A 79 -12.86 0.72 16.82
N THR A 80 -11.79 0.41 16.08
CA THR A 80 -11.90 -0.39 14.83
C THR A 80 -10.95 -1.59 14.79
N LYS A 81 -11.37 -2.55 13.98
CA LYS A 81 -10.61 -3.74 13.61
C LYS A 81 -9.59 -3.40 12.54
N GLY A 82 -8.61 -4.29 12.31
CA GLY A 82 -7.68 -4.13 11.20
C GLY A 82 -8.35 -4.26 9.81
N THR A 83 -9.61 -4.72 9.74
CA THR A 83 -10.45 -4.64 8.53
C THR A 83 -11.05 -3.25 8.29
N GLY A 84 -10.93 -2.33 9.24
CA GLY A 84 -11.59 -1.00 9.24
C GLY A 84 -13.04 -1.01 9.75
N ALA A 85 -13.60 -2.19 10.05
CA ALA A 85 -14.93 -2.29 10.65
C ALA A 85 -14.90 -1.91 12.15
N PRO A 86 -16.01 -1.45 12.73
CA PRO A 86 -16.11 -1.26 14.18
C PRO A 86 -15.81 -2.54 14.97
N LEU A 87 -15.38 -2.39 16.22
CA LEU A 87 -15.24 -3.52 17.13
C LEU A 87 -16.56 -4.27 17.32
N ALA A 88 -16.47 -5.58 17.57
CA ALA A 88 -17.62 -6.37 17.99
C ALA A 88 -18.10 -5.95 19.39
N ASP A 89 -17.18 -5.60 20.30
CA ASP A 89 -17.47 -5.05 21.62
C ASP A 89 -16.85 -3.65 21.82
N PRO A 90 -17.59 -2.57 21.52
CA PRO A 90 -17.08 -1.20 21.67
C PRO A 90 -16.88 -0.78 23.13
N THR A 91 -17.40 -1.54 24.11
CA THR A 91 -17.12 -1.27 25.54
C THR A 91 -15.70 -1.68 25.93
N GLN A 92 -15.00 -2.37 25.04
CA GLN A 92 -13.68 -2.91 25.23
C GLN A 92 -12.68 -2.37 24.20
N PRO A 93 -12.35 -1.07 24.23
CA PRO A 93 -11.48 -0.45 23.24
C PRO A 93 -10.05 -1.02 23.28
N LEU A 94 -9.38 -0.95 22.12
CA LEU A 94 -7.99 -1.38 21.90
C LEU A 94 -6.98 -0.32 22.37
N VAL A 95 -7.14 0.15 23.60
CA VAL A 95 -6.18 0.98 24.32
C VAL A 95 -5.30 0.11 25.21
N PHE A 96 -4.19 0.65 25.74
CA PHE A 96 -3.30 -0.11 26.64
C PHE A 96 -4.07 -0.83 27.76
N PRO A 97 -3.83 -2.14 27.98
CA PRO A 97 -2.78 -3.00 27.38
C PRO A 97 -3.21 -3.79 26.13
N ARG A 98 -4.34 -3.46 25.50
CA ARG A 98 -4.90 -4.15 24.30
C ARG A 98 -4.62 -3.45 22.97
N ASN A 99 -3.80 -2.42 22.99
CA ASN A 99 -3.40 -1.66 21.80
C ASN A 99 -2.40 -2.42 20.91
N PHE A 100 -1.73 -3.46 21.41
CA PHE A 100 -0.85 -4.32 20.63
C PHE A 100 -1.16 -5.81 20.80
N ASN A 101 -1.23 -6.53 19.68
CA ASN A 101 -1.38 -7.98 19.65
C ASN A 101 -0.91 -8.54 18.32
N ARG A 102 0.15 -9.36 18.36
CA ARG A 102 0.78 -9.96 17.17
C ARG A 102 -0.18 -10.76 16.28
N LEU A 103 -1.32 -11.21 16.81
CA LEU A 103 -2.27 -12.05 16.10
C LEU A 103 -3.43 -11.26 15.44
N SER A 104 -3.93 -10.17 16.02
CA SER A 104 -5.18 -9.52 15.54
C SER A 104 -5.28 -8.00 15.74
N ALA A 105 -4.54 -7.40 16.68
CA ALA A 105 -4.55 -5.96 16.91
C ALA A 105 -3.37 -5.33 16.13
N PRO A 106 -3.10 -4.00 16.23
CA PRO A 106 -1.86 -3.45 15.72
C PRO A 106 -0.68 -4.29 16.24
N ASP A 107 0.25 -4.62 15.36
CA ASP A 107 1.34 -5.56 15.63
C ASP A 107 2.72 -5.01 15.25
N ALA A 108 2.75 -3.82 14.65
CA ALA A 108 3.93 -3.04 14.34
C ALA A 108 3.57 -1.56 14.35
N ASN A 109 4.53 -0.66 14.50
CA ASN A 109 4.31 0.77 14.34
C ASN A 109 5.09 1.36 13.16
N SER A 110 5.67 0.51 12.31
CA SER A 110 6.43 0.91 11.14
C SER A 110 6.47 -0.20 10.10
N CYS A 111 6.36 0.13 8.80
CA CYS A 111 6.60 -0.84 7.73
C CYS A 111 8.03 -1.39 7.84
N ALA A 112 9.00 -0.53 8.18
CA ALA A 112 10.39 -0.92 8.34
C ALA A 112 10.63 -1.88 9.52
N GLY A 113 9.68 -2.03 10.46
CA GLY A 113 9.78 -3.04 11.51
C GLY A 113 9.77 -4.48 10.96
N CYS A 114 9.06 -4.71 9.85
CA CYS A 114 8.99 -6.02 9.19
C CYS A 114 9.71 -6.06 7.84
N HIS A 115 9.77 -4.94 7.12
CA HIS A 115 10.33 -4.85 5.77
C HIS A 115 11.76 -4.30 5.75
N ALA A 116 12.67 -4.86 6.56
CA ALA A 116 14.01 -4.31 6.78
C ALA A 116 15.19 -5.24 6.41
N GLN A 117 14.95 -6.38 5.78
CA GLN A 117 16.05 -7.29 5.40
C GLN A 117 16.49 -7.13 3.94
N PRO A 118 17.76 -7.41 3.61
CA PRO A 118 18.89 -7.56 4.53
C PRO A 118 19.41 -6.19 5.04
N PHE A 119 20.20 -6.21 6.12
CA PHE A 119 21.00 -5.07 6.62
C PHE A 119 20.24 -3.87 7.21
N GLY A 120 18.96 -4.02 7.56
CA GLY A 120 18.15 -2.90 8.08
C GLY A 120 17.68 -1.93 6.99
N ILE A 121 17.85 -2.28 5.71
CA ILE A 121 17.42 -1.45 4.59
C ILE A 121 15.93 -1.70 4.33
N ALA A 122 15.15 -0.62 4.34
CA ALA A 122 13.73 -0.66 4.02
C ALA A 122 13.50 -1.25 2.61
N GLY A 123 12.69 -2.31 2.54
CA GLY A 123 12.20 -2.88 1.29
C GLY A 123 12.16 -4.40 1.23
N GLY A 124 12.93 -5.15 2.01
CA GLY A 124 12.91 -6.63 1.92
C GLY A 124 12.24 -7.29 3.11
N GLY A 125 11.71 -8.50 2.92
CA GLY A 125 10.91 -9.20 3.92
C GLY A 125 11.76 -9.70 5.09
N GLY A 126 11.28 -9.44 6.31
CA GLY A 126 11.88 -9.95 7.55
C GLY A 126 11.83 -11.48 7.66
N ASP A 127 12.53 -12.00 8.65
CA ASP A 127 12.55 -13.44 8.93
C ASP A 127 11.24 -13.91 9.61
N ILE A 128 11.24 -15.13 10.15
CA ILE A 128 10.07 -15.73 10.77
C ILE A 128 9.47 -14.90 11.92
N VAL A 129 10.25 -14.06 12.62
CA VAL A 129 9.70 -13.22 13.71
C VAL A 129 8.89 -12.04 13.18
N ALA A 130 9.13 -11.64 11.93
CA ALA A 130 8.39 -10.58 11.24
C ALA A 130 7.11 -11.09 10.55
N ASN A 131 6.88 -12.41 10.52
CA ASN A 131 5.70 -13.00 9.88
C ASN A 131 4.40 -12.38 10.39
N VAL A 132 3.55 -11.92 9.46
CA VAL A 132 2.22 -11.39 9.77
C VAL A 132 1.20 -12.52 9.94
N PHE A 133 0.19 -12.29 10.77
CA PHE A 133 -0.92 -13.23 10.98
C PHE A 133 -2.16 -12.75 10.24
N VAL A 134 -2.31 -13.19 8.99
CA VAL A 134 -3.45 -12.79 8.16
C VAL A 134 -4.73 -13.51 8.59
N LEU A 135 -5.86 -12.86 8.33
CA LEU A 135 -7.20 -13.18 8.82
C LEU A 135 -7.42 -12.80 10.29
N GLY A 136 -6.39 -12.70 11.12
CA GLY A 136 -6.54 -12.31 12.52
C GLY A 136 -7.12 -10.92 12.70
N GLN A 137 -6.90 -10.00 11.75
CA GLN A 137 -7.41 -8.63 11.77
C GLN A 137 -8.94 -8.48 11.80
N ARG A 138 -9.68 -9.58 11.60
CA ARG A 138 -11.15 -9.59 11.69
C ARG A 138 -11.66 -9.69 13.13
N PHE A 139 -10.79 -10.00 14.07
CA PHE A 139 -11.07 -10.02 15.50
C PHE A 139 -10.75 -8.67 16.14
N ASP A 140 -11.47 -8.30 17.20
CA ASP A 140 -11.11 -7.16 18.04
C ASP A 140 -9.74 -7.38 18.66
N PHE A 141 -9.63 -8.46 19.46
CA PHE A 141 -8.43 -8.83 20.19
C PHE A 141 -8.52 -10.32 20.56
N LEU A 142 -7.69 -11.17 19.94
CA LEU A 142 -7.71 -12.61 20.21
C LEU A 142 -7.27 -12.91 21.65
N THR A 143 -8.15 -13.57 22.40
CA THR A 143 -7.93 -14.03 23.79
C THR A 143 -8.04 -15.54 23.93
N PHE A 144 -8.78 -16.19 23.03
CA PHE A 144 -9.13 -17.62 23.12
C PHE A 144 -9.82 -18.01 24.44
N ASP A 145 -10.42 -17.06 25.14
CA ASP A 145 -11.26 -17.31 26.31
C ASP A 145 -12.48 -18.16 25.89
N PRO A 146 -12.63 -19.40 26.40
CA PRO A 146 -13.74 -20.27 26.03
C PRO A 146 -15.10 -19.74 26.50
N PHE A 147 -15.14 -18.77 27.41
CA PHE A 147 -16.37 -18.15 27.89
C PHE A 147 -16.79 -16.94 27.05
N ASP A 148 -15.89 -16.35 26.25
CA ASP A 148 -16.24 -15.34 25.26
C ASP A 148 -16.89 -16.00 24.04
N LYS A 149 -18.18 -15.72 23.83
CA LYS A 149 -18.97 -16.25 22.71
C LYS A 149 -19.33 -15.18 21.69
N LEU A 150 -18.90 -13.93 21.88
CA LEU A 150 -19.23 -12.86 20.96
C LEU A 150 -18.45 -13.07 19.65
N PRO A 151 -19.15 -13.25 18.50
CA PRO A 151 -18.49 -13.46 17.22
C PRO A 151 -17.48 -12.36 16.94
N THR A 152 -16.29 -12.76 16.52
CA THR A 152 -15.19 -11.88 16.14
C THR A 152 -14.69 -10.91 17.21
N LYS A 153 -15.02 -11.15 18.49
CA LYS A 153 -14.36 -10.45 19.60
C LYS A 153 -12.96 -11.02 19.85
N GLY A 154 -12.86 -12.17 20.51
CA GLY A 154 -11.57 -12.79 20.82
C GLY A 154 -11.49 -14.31 20.73
N SER A 155 -12.62 -15.01 20.60
CA SER A 155 -12.66 -16.48 20.77
C SER A 155 -13.61 -17.24 19.84
N ALA A 156 -14.47 -16.55 19.10
CA ALA A 156 -15.45 -17.17 18.22
C ALA A 156 -15.39 -16.54 16.82
N ASP A 157 -15.47 -17.36 15.77
CA ASP A 157 -15.52 -16.88 14.39
C ASP A 157 -16.87 -16.19 14.06
N GLU A 158 -17.04 -15.81 12.81
CA GLU A 158 -18.21 -15.09 12.29
C GLU A 158 -19.54 -15.81 12.53
N ILE A 159 -19.51 -17.14 12.67
CA ILE A 159 -20.69 -17.99 12.91
C ILE A 159 -20.74 -18.53 14.35
N GLY A 160 -19.92 -17.97 15.25
CA GLY A 160 -19.92 -18.32 16.67
C GLY A 160 -19.16 -19.60 17.02
N ARG A 161 -18.40 -20.19 16.08
CA ARG A 161 -17.59 -21.39 16.38
C ARG A 161 -16.31 -20.99 17.10
N PRO A 162 -15.91 -21.72 18.15
CA PRO A 162 -14.65 -21.45 18.84
C PRO A 162 -13.46 -21.49 17.89
N VAL A 163 -12.57 -20.51 18.02
CA VAL A 163 -11.28 -20.50 17.33
C VAL A 163 -10.15 -20.79 18.30
N ILE A 164 -9.07 -21.33 17.76
CA ILE A 164 -7.80 -21.57 18.46
C ILE A 164 -6.67 -20.93 17.66
N GLN A 165 -5.45 -20.91 18.20
CA GLN A 165 -4.29 -20.32 17.51
C GLN A 165 -4.12 -20.85 16.08
N GLN A 166 -4.38 -22.14 15.84
CA GLN A 166 -4.24 -22.79 14.53
C GLN A 166 -5.35 -22.44 13.53
N THR A 167 -6.51 -21.96 13.99
CA THR A 167 -7.67 -21.69 13.13
C THR A 167 -8.05 -20.22 13.04
N ALA A 168 -7.59 -19.40 14.00
CA ALA A 168 -7.91 -17.98 14.05
C ALA A 168 -7.16 -17.16 12.99
N ALA A 169 -5.92 -17.52 12.65
CA ALA A 169 -5.12 -16.76 11.71
C ALA A 169 -4.11 -17.65 10.97
N ASN A 170 -3.53 -17.08 9.92
CA ASN A 170 -2.56 -17.71 9.05
C ASN A 170 -1.23 -16.96 9.15
N SER A 171 -0.20 -17.59 9.72
CA SER A 171 1.15 -17.01 9.69
C SER A 171 1.67 -16.97 8.26
N ARG A 172 2.19 -15.81 7.83
CA ARG A 172 2.69 -15.56 6.48
C ARG A 172 3.97 -14.75 6.53
N ALA A 173 4.95 -15.15 5.71
CA ALA A 173 6.19 -14.41 5.55
C ALA A 173 5.93 -12.97 5.13
N THR A 174 6.66 -12.03 5.72
CA THR A 174 6.65 -10.64 5.28
C THR A 174 7.08 -10.57 3.83
N LEU A 175 6.28 -9.88 3.01
CA LEU A 175 6.57 -9.75 1.59
C LEU A 175 7.77 -8.84 1.33
N GLY A 176 8.67 -9.22 0.43
CA GLY A 176 9.67 -8.30 -0.10
C GLY A 176 9.04 -7.29 -1.07
N MET A 177 9.31 -6.00 -0.85
CA MET A 177 8.87 -4.88 -1.70
C MET A 177 9.91 -4.49 -2.77
N TRP A 178 11.14 -5.01 -2.71
CA TRP A 178 12.14 -4.86 -3.77
C TRP A 178 11.59 -5.34 -5.12
N GLY A 179 11.57 -4.45 -6.12
CA GLY A 179 11.02 -4.74 -7.45
C GLY A 179 9.50 -4.79 -7.51
N ALA A 180 8.76 -4.37 -6.46
CA ALA A 180 7.30 -4.42 -6.43
C ALA A 180 6.65 -3.67 -7.60
N GLY A 181 7.24 -2.56 -8.07
CA GLY A 181 6.75 -1.83 -9.24
C GLY A 181 6.70 -2.70 -10.50
N TYR A 182 7.71 -3.54 -10.73
CA TYR A 182 7.74 -4.47 -11.87
C TYR A 182 6.70 -5.59 -11.73
N ILE A 183 6.55 -6.12 -10.51
CA ILE A 183 5.54 -7.14 -10.20
C ILE A 183 4.14 -6.61 -10.49
N GLU A 184 3.84 -5.39 -10.06
CA GLU A 184 2.55 -4.77 -10.31
C GLU A 184 2.35 -4.44 -11.79
N MET A 185 3.35 -3.89 -12.49
CA MET A 185 3.26 -3.64 -13.94
C MET A 185 3.02 -4.93 -14.72
N LEU A 186 3.66 -6.03 -14.34
CA LEU A 186 3.43 -7.34 -14.95
C LEU A 186 1.99 -7.82 -14.73
N ALA A 187 1.49 -7.70 -13.50
CA ALA A 187 0.10 -8.05 -13.17
C ALA A 187 -0.91 -7.20 -13.97
N ARG A 188 -0.63 -5.91 -14.17
CA ARG A 188 -1.47 -5.02 -15.01
C ARG A 188 -1.50 -5.49 -16.46
N GLN A 189 -0.35 -5.84 -17.05
CA GLN A 189 -0.28 -6.31 -18.43
C GLN A 189 -1.02 -7.64 -18.62
N ILE A 190 -0.78 -8.62 -17.73
CA ILE A 190 -1.51 -9.90 -17.77
C ILE A 190 -3.01 -9.67 -17.62
N THR A 191 -3.44 -8.84 -16.67
CA THR A 191 -4.85 -8.51 -16.46
C THR A 191 -5.48 -7.94 -17.74
N ARG A 192 -4.83 -6.96 -18.36
CA ARG A 192 -5.29 -6.35 -19.62
C ARG A 192 -5.44 -7.40 -20.71
N ASP A 193 -4.44 -8.26 -20.89
CA ASP A 193 -4.44 -9.26 -21.97
C ASP A 193 -5.57 -10.29 -21.75
N LEU A 194 -5.78 -10.75 -20.50
CA LEU A 194 -6.90 -11.64 -20.15
C LEU A 194 -8.26 -10.97 -20.39
N GLN A 195 -8.40 -9.69 -20.04
CA GLN A 195 -9.63 -8.93 -20.26
C GLN A 195 -9.92 -8.71 -21.75
N ILE A 196 -8.90 -8.47 -22.58
CA ILE A 196 -9.05 -8.38 -24.04
C ILE A 196 -9.62 -9.68 -24.60
N ILE A 197 -9.09 -10.84 -24.18
CA ILE A 197 -9.59 -12.14 -24.64
C ILE A 197 -11.02 -12.37 -24.18
N ARG A 198 -11.31 -12.10 -22.90
CA ARG A 198 -12.67 -12.16 -22.35
C ARG A 198 -13.63 -11.30 -23.17
N ASP A 199 -13.33 -10.02 -23.36
CA ASP A 199 -14.22 -9.07 -24.02
C ASP A 199 -14.43 -9.36 -25.51
N ALA A 200 -13.48 -10.05 -26.15
CA ALA A 200 -13.60 -10.53 -27.52
C ALA A 200 -14.39 -11.85 -27.65
N THR A 201 -14.68 -12.56 -26.56
CA THR A 201 -15.41 -13.84 -26.59
C THR A 201 -16.90 -13.59 -26.75
N ALA A 202 -17.47 -13.95 -27.90
CA ALA A 202 -18.88 -13.71 -28.19
C ALA A 202 -19.82 -14.64 -27.39
N PRO A 203 -21.08 -14.24 -27.13
CA PRO A 203 -22.07 -15.13 -26.53
C PRO A 203 -22.24 -16.41 -27.34
N GLY A 204 -22.18 -17.56 -26.66
CA GLY A 204 -22.20 -18.89 -27.25
C GLY A 204 -20.82 -19.48 -27.54
N GLU A 205 -19.74 -18.72 -27.30
CA GLU A 205 -18.36 -19.13 -27.57
C GLU A 205 -17.53 -19.33 -26.29
N SER A 206 -16.33 -19.88 -26.48
CA SER A 206 -15.32 -20.03 -25.44
C SER A 206 -13.95 -19.70 -26.00
N SER A 207 -13.11 -19.05 -25.19
CA SER A 207 -11.75 -18.67 -25.60
C SER A 207 -10.71 -19.16 -24.59
N PRO A 208 -9.56 -19.69 -25.05
CA PRO A 208 -8.45 -19.99 -24.16
C PRO A 208 -7.86 -18.68 -23.61
N LEU A 209 -7.70 -18.60 -22.30
CA LEU A 209 -7.04 -17.50 -21.62
C LEU A 209 -5.54 -17.76 -21.55
N ALA A 210 -4.75 -16.87 -22.13
CA ALA A 210 -3.30 -16.93 -22.03
C ALA A 210 -2.69 -15.53 -22.06
N ALA A 211 -1.62 -15.34 -21.27
CA ALA A 211 -0.85 -14.10 -21.25
C ALA A 211 0.58 -14.40 -20.81
N LYS A 212 1.57 -13.74 -21.41
CA LYS A 212 3.01 -13.94 -21.10
C LYS A 212 3.47 -15.40 -21.18
N GLY A 213 2.87 -16.19 -22.08
CA GLY A 213 3.16 -17.63 -22.22
C GLY A 213 2.58 -18.52 -21.12
N ILE A 214 1.78 -17.95 -20.21
CA ILE A 214 1.07 -18.68 -19.14
C ILE A 214 -0.37 -18.91 -19.59
N SER A 215 -0.87 -20.14 -19.45
CA SER A 215 -2.30 -20.46 -19.62
C SER A 215 -3.06 -20.26 -18.31
N TYR A 216 -4.27 -19.72 -18.42
CA TYR A 216 -5.22 -19.53 -17.32
C TYR A 216 -6.51 -20.33 -17.58
N GLY A 217 -6.42 -21.40 -18.38
CA GLY A 217 -7.57 -22.22 -18.76
C GLY A 217 -8.45 -21.56 -19.83
N THR A 218 -9.76 -21.73 -19.73
CA THR A 218 -10.74 -21.32 -20.75
C THR A 218 -11.84 -20.48 -20.11
N ILE A 219 -12.17 -19.34 -20.74
CA ILE A 219 -13.37 -18.57 -20.41
C ILE A 219 -14.50 -18.93 -21.35
N ILE A 220 -15.71 -19.12 -20.81
CA ILE A 220 -16.90 -19.45 -21.59
C ILE A 220 -17.90 -18.30 -21.45
N HIS A 221 -18.35 -17.75 -22.57
CA HIS A 221 -19.45 -16.80 -22.61
C HIS A 221 -20.67 -17.54 -23.15
N ARG A 222 -21.60 -17.92 -22.27
CA ARG A 222 -22.75 -18.74 -22.66
C ARG A 222 -23.68 -17.97 -23.60
N ALA A 223 -24.48 -18.69 -24.38
CA ALA A 223 -25.43 -18.08 -25.33
C ALA A 223 -26.51 -17.22 -24.65
N ASP A 224 -26.76 -17.44 -23.35
CA ASP A 224 -27.66 -16.64 -22.51
C ASP A 224 -26.99 -15.36 -21.95
N GLY A 225 -25.73 -15.10 -22.31
CA GLY A 225 -24.95 -13.94 -21.88
C GLY A 225 -24.28 -14.10 -20.51
N VAL A 226 -24.39 -15.27 -19.87
CA VAL A 226 -23.75 -15.53 -18.57
C VAL A 226 -22.31 -16.01 -18.77
N TRP A 227 -21.39 -15.51 -17.95
CA TRP A 227 -20.00 -15.94 -17.94
C TRP A 227 -19.80 -17.17 -17.06
N ASP A 228 -19.11 -18.17 -17.59
CA ASP A 228 -18.72 -19.39 -16.89
C ASP A 228 -17.19 -19.44 -16.77
N THR A 229 -16.72 -19.38 -15.51
CA THR A 229 -15.31 -19.38 -15.12
C THR A 229 -14.85 -20.72 -14.54
N SER A 230 -15.66 -21.78 -14.64
CA SER A 230 -15.34 -23.10 -14.05
C SER A 230 -14.09 -23.76 -14.63
N GLN A 231 -13.68 -23.37 -15.83
CA GLN A 231 -12.45 -23.82 -16.49
C GLN A 231 -11.33 -22.76 -16.46
N VAL A 232 -11.49 -21.68 -15.71
CA VAL A 232 -10.44 -20.68 -15.50
C VAL A 232 -9.58 -21.10 -14.30
N GLU A 233 -8.27 -21.06 -14.49
CA GLU A 233 -7.29 -21.55 -13.52
C GLU A 233 -6.36 -20.43 -13.01
N GLY A 234 -5.76 -20.63 -11.84
CA GLY A 234 -4.71 -19.75 -11.30
C GLY A 234 -5.19 -18.38 -10.79
N LEU A 235 -6.48 -18.07 -10.88
CA LEU A 235 -7.06 -16.81 -10.39
C LEU A 235 -7.87 -17.01 -9.10
N PRO A 236 -7.85 -16.05 -8.16
CA PRO A 236 -8.63 -16.11 -6.94
C PRO A 236 -10.11 -15.93 -7.22
N ALA A 237 -10.97 -16.48 -6.34
CA ALA A 237 -12.43 -16.41 -6.49
C ALA A 237 -12.97 -14.99 -6.69
N THR A 238 -12.35 -13.98 -6.06
CA THR A 238 -12.73 -12.56 -6.22
C THR A 238 -12.47 -12.03 -7.63
N SER A 239 -11.54 -12.61 -8.38
CA SER A 239 -11.28 -12.27 -9.77
C SER A 239 -12.16 -13.05 -10.76
N LEU A 240 -12.67 -14.20 -10.33
CA LEU A 240 -13.56 -15.09 -11.11
C LEU A 240 -15.05 -14.83 -10.91
N ALA A 241 -15.41 -14.06 -9.89
CA ALA A 241 -16.80 -13.73 -9.59
C ALA A 241 -17.45 -13.00 -10.78
N ALA A 242 -18.51 -13.59 -11.31
CA ALA A 242 -19.41 -13.00 -12.30
C ALA A 242 -20.82 -12.92 -11.68
N SER A 243 -21.61 -11.93 -12.09
CA SER A 243 -22.97 -11.72 -11.57
C SER A 243 -23.94 -11.51 -12.72
N GLY A 244 -24.73 -12.53 -13.04
CA GLY A 244 -25.60 -12.51 -14.22
C GLY A 244 -24.76 -12.35 -15.49
N THR A 245 -25.02 -11.27 -16.25
CA THR A 245 -24.30 -10.94 -17.48
C THR A 245 -23.04 -10.08 -17.25
N ALA A 246 -22.77 -9.65 -16.01
CA ALA A 246 -21.59 -8.88 -15.71
C ALA A 246 -20.32 -9.77 -15.83
N PRO A 247 -19.30 -9.33 -16.60
CA PRO A 247 -18.11 -10.13 -16.85
C PRO A 247 -17.27 -10.31 -15.57
N PRO A 248 -16.58 -11.47 -15.40
CA PRO A 248 -15.60 -11.66 -14.34
C PRO A 248 -14.43 -10.70 -14.55
N SER A 249 -13.86 -10.14 -13.48
CA SER A 249 -12.81 -9.13 -13.62
C SER A 249 -11.50 -9.66 -14.20
N LEU A 250 -11.15 -10.93 -13.94
CA LEU A 250 -9.89 -11.58 -14.31
C LEU A 250 -8.62 -10.84 -13.86
N VAL A 251 -8.73 -10.01 -12.82
CA VAL A 251 -7.61 -9.22 -12.29
C VAL A 251 -6.56 -10.12 -11.63
N ILE A 252 -5.30 -9.97 -12.04
CA ILE A 252 -4.16 -10.54 -11.32
C ILE A 252 -3.94 -9.73 -10.04
N ARG A 253 -3.85 -10.46 -8.92
CA ARG A 253 -3.62 -9.90 -7.58
C ARG A 253 -2.24 -10.33 -7.09
N PRO A 254 -1.18 -9.56 -7.38
CA PRO A 254 0.19 -10.05 -7.20
C PRO A 254 0.67 -10.01 -5.74
N PHE A 255 -0.05 -9.33 -4.85
CA PHE A 255 0.38 -9.13 -3.48
C PHE A 255 -0.43 -10.00 -2.49
N HIS A 256 0.27 -10.40 -1.42
CA HIS A 256 -0.12 -11.43 -0.43
C HIS A 256 -0.24 -12.85 -1.01
N GLN A 257 -0.17 -13.87 -0.14
CA GLN A 257 -0.40 -15.25 -0.58
C GLN A 257 -1.85 -15.46 -1.05
N ALA A 258 -2.03 -16.34 -2.03
CA ALA A 258 -3.32 -16.71 -2.63
C ALA A 258 -4.07 -15.56 -3.32
N GLY A 259 -3.36 -14.51 -3.75
CA GLY A 259 -3.88 -13.47 -4.65
C GLY A 259 -4.99 -12.62 -4.03
N ARG A 260 -4.65 -11.75 -3.09
CA ARG A 260 -5.66 -10.91 -2.41
C ARG A 260 -5.61 -9.45 -2.83
N VAL A 261 -4.42 -8.89 -3.03
CA VAL A 261 -4.23 -7.45 -3.18
C VAL A 261 -3.77 -7.12 -4.61
N VAL A 262 -4.39 -6.11 -5.21
CA VAL A 262 -4.23 -5.71 -6.62
C VAL A 262 -3.01 -4.83 -6.84
N SER A 263 -2.72 -3.93 -5.90
CA SER A 263 -1.70 -2.89 -6.06
C SER A 263 -0.91 -2.62 -4.79
N ILE A 264 0.24 -1.97 -4.95
CA ILE A 264 1.05 -1.39 -3.89
C ILE A 264 0.21 -0.41 -3.07
N ARG A 265 -0.64 0.39 -3.72
CA ARG A 265 -1.54 1.32 -3.03
C ARG A 265 -2.49 0.61 -2.07
N GLU A 266 -3.17 -0.42 -2.57
CA GLU A 266 -4.09 -1.23 -1.76
C GLU A 266 -3.33 -1.95 -0.63
N PHE A 267 -2.13 -2.47 -0.93
CA PHE A 267 -1.25 -3.09 0.06
C PHE A 267 -0.91 -2.12 1.20
N SER A 268 -0.45 -0.92 0.86
CA SER A 268 -0.01 0.07 1.83
C SER A 268 -1.16 0.60 2.66
N ASN A 269 -2.30 0.94 2.04
CA ASN A 269 -3.48 1.33 2.79
C ASN A 269 -3.99 0.25 3.74
N ASN A 270 -3.99 -1.02 3.31
CA ASN A 270 -4.34 -2.14 4.20
C ASN A 270 -3.37 -2.19 5.39
N ALA A 271 -2.07 -2.04 5.13
CA ALA A 271 -1.04 -2.16 6.13
C ALA A 271 -1.07 -1.04 7.18
N PHE A 272 -1.25 0.22 6.76
CA PHE A 272 -1.37 1.35 7.69
C PHE A 272 -2.49 1.12 8.70
N ASN A 273 -3.71 0.80 8.26
CA ASN A 273 -4.81 0.54 9.18
C ASN A 273 -4.62 -0.73 10.02
N HIS A 274 -4.24 -1.84 9.38
CA HIS A 274 -4.19 -3.12 10.08
C HIS A 274 -3.07 -3.16 11.12
N HIS A 275 -1.84 -2.86 10.68
CA HIS A 275 -0.62 -3.13 11.43
C HIS A 275 -0.28 -1.98 12.36
N HIS A 276 -0.39 -0.75 11.88
CA HIS A 276 -0.02 0.46 12.65
C HIS A 276 -1.22 1.08 13.32
N GLY A 277 -2.40 0.89 12.73
CA GLY A 277 -3.56 1.66 13.11
C GLY A 277 -3.39 3.10 12.68
N ILE A 278 -3.28 3.33 11.37
CA ILE A 278 -3.24 4.68 10.77
C ILE A 278 -4.24 4.67 9.62
N GLN A 279 -5.13 5.66 9.60
CA GLN A 279 -6.26 5.72 8.69
C GLN A 279 -6.05 6.75 7.56
N SER A 280 -6.13 6.27 6.31
CA SER A 280 -6.04 7.14 5.15
C SER A 280 -7.35 7.83 4.79
N THR A 281 -7.28 9.09 4.39
CA THR A 281 -8.47 9.89 4.02
C THR A 281 -9.26 9.28 2.86
N GLU A 282 -8.59 8.61 1.92
CA GLU A 282 -9.23 7.96 0.77
C GLU A 282 -10.08 6.73 1.16
N ARG A 283 -9.81 6.12 2.32
CA ARG A 283 -10.54 4.95 2.82
C ARG A 283 -11.56 5.28 3.87
N PHE A 284 -11.19 6.17 4.77
CA PHE A 284 -11.93 6.41 6.01
C PHE A 284 -12.72 7.72 5.97
N GLY A 285 -12.40 8.60 5.02
CA GLY A 285 -13.05 9.90 4.84
C GLY A 285 -12.14 11.06 5.22
N VAL A 286 -12.48 12.24 4.71
CA VAL A 286 -11.80 13.49 5.09
C VAL A 286 -12.49 14.06 6.32
N ASN A 287 -11.71 14.48 7.33
CA ASN A 287 -12.18 15.02 8.61
C ASN A 287 -13.07 14.06 9.41
N THR A 288 -12.80 12.76 9.31
CA THR A 288 -13.49 11.69 10.04
C THR A 288 -12.51 11.01 10.99
N ASP A 289 -13.02 10.58 12.15
CA ASP A 289 -12.31 9.78 13.17
C ASP A 289 -13.09 8.46 13.43
N PRO A 290 -13.06 7.47 12.52
CA PRO A 290 -13.80 6.22 12.69
C PRO A 290 -13.32 5.33 13.83
N ASP A 291 -12.06 5.40 14.23
CA ASP A 291 -11.51 4.60 15.34
C ASP A 291 -11.46 5.31 16.68
N GLY A 292 -11.81 6.59 16.74
CA GLY A 292 -12.06 7.32 17.98
C GLY A 292 -10.81 7.61 18.77
N ASP A 293 -9.67 7.80 18.11
CA ASP A 293 -8.41 8.14 18.76
C ASP A 293 -8.20 9.67 18.91
N GLY A 294 -9.10 10.47 18.35
CA GLY A 294 -9.07 11.93 18.42
C GLY A 294 -8.30 12.60 17.28
N PHE A 295 -7.80 11.84 16.30
CA PHE A 295 -7.12 12.34 15.12
C PHE A 295 -8.02 12.24 13.89
N VAL A 296 -7.79 13.14 12.94
CA VAL A 296 -8.43 13.12 11.63
C VAL A 296 -7.38 13.39 10.57
N ASN A 297 -7.56 12.81 9.39
CA ASN A 297 -6.62 12.96 8.27
C ASN A 297 -5.18 12.51 8.62
N GLU A 298 -5.05 11.42 9.37
CA GLU A 298 -3.75 10.87 9.80
C GLU A 298 -2.83 10.53 8.63
N LEU A 299 -3.39 10.12 7.49
CA LEU A 299 -2.66 9.87 6.26
C LEU A 299 -3.43 10.40 5.06
N THR A 300 -2.87 11.34 4.30
CA THR A 300 -3.59 11.91 3.15
C THR A 300 -3.51 10.98 1.94
N ARG A 301 -4.37 11.21 0.94
CA ARG A 301 -4.29 10.49 -0.34
C ARG A 301 -2.94 10.77 -1.03
N ALA A 302 -2.43 12.00 -0.92
CA ALA A 302 -1.10 12.38 -1.39
C ALA A 302 0.03 11.58 -0.71
N ASP A 303 -0.04 11.36 0.61
CA ASP A 303 0.92 10.53 1.34
C ASP A 303 0.90 9.08 0.85
N VAL A 304 -0.30 8.53 0.63
CA VAL A 304 -0.43 7.17 0.10
C VAL A 304 0.13 7.07 -1.33
N THR A 305 -0.01 8.11 -2.15
CA THR A 305 0.66 8.19 -3.45
C THR A 305 2.19 8.19 -3.26
N ALA A 306 2.72 8.98 -2.34
CA ALA A 306 4.15 9.06 -2.08
C ALA A 306 4.76 7.70 -1.67
N VAL A 307 4.16 7.02 -0.68
CA VAL A 307 4.65 5.71 -0.22
C VAL A 307 4.53 4.64 -1.31
N SER A 308 3.45 4.67 -2.11
CA SER A 308 3.27 3.74 -3.24
C SER A 308 4.34 3.94 -4.31
N VAL A 309 4.64 5.20 -4.65
CA VAL A 309 5.71 5.53 -5.61
C VAL A 309 7.08 5.14 -5.05
N PHE A 310 7.36 5.39 -3.77
CA PHE A 310 8.60 4.92 -3.14
C PHE A 310 8.77 3.40 -3.28
N GLN A 311 7.76 2.62 -2.93
CA GLN A 311 7.77 1.16 -3.08
C GLN A 311 7.91 0.73 -4.55
N ALA A 312 7.25 1.40 -5.49
CA ALA A 312 7.36 1.11 -6.91
C ALA A 312 8.78 1.35 -7.46
N THR A 313 9.49 2.34 -6.92
CA THR A 313 10.89 2.64 -7.30
C THR A 313 11.95 1.77 -6.61
N MET A 314 11.56 0.88 -5.69
CA MET A 314 12.52 -0.02 -5.04
C MET A 314 13.19 -0.94 -6.05
N GLN A 315 14.52 -1.03 -5.97
CA GLN A 315 15.35 -1.78 -6.90
C GLN A 315 14.98 -3.27 -6.98
N VAL A 316 15.18 -3.87 -8.15
CA VAL A 316 15.04 -5.33 -8.32
C VAL A 316 16.31 -5.99 -7.79
N PRO A 317 16.22 -7.01 -6.93
CA PRO A 317 17.39 -7.77 -6.49
C PRO A 317 18.08 -8.42 -7.70
N GLY A 318 19.37 -8.17 -7.85
CA GLY A 318 20.19 -8.78 -8.88
C GLY A 318 20.70 -10.16 -8.47
N ARG A 319 21.01 -11.00 -9.46
CA ARG A 319 21.71 -12.26 -9.21
C ARG A 319 23.17 -11.99 -8.88
N VAL A 320 23.66 -12.58 -7.79
CA VAL A 320 25.08 -12.58 -7.43
C VAL A 320 25.66 -13.96 -7.77
N ILE A 321 26.44 -14.04 -8.85
CA ILE A 321 27.22 -15.23 -9.19
C ILE A 321 28.68 -14.96 -8.79
N PRO A 322 29.29 -15.74 -7.88
CA PRO A 322 30.70 -15.61 -7.55
C PRO A 322 31.58 -15.78 -8.79
N ASN A 323 32.71 -15.05 -8.85
CA ASN A 323 33.72 -15.21 -9.90
C ASN A 323 34.52 -16.51 -9.67
N ASN A 324 33.86 -17.65 -9.84
CA ASN A 324 34.41 -18.99 -9.73
C ASN A 324 33.80 -19.85 -10.86
N PRO A 325 34.63 -20.37 -11.78
CA PRO A 325 34.15 -21.09 -12.96
C PRO A 325 33.39 -22.37 -12.65
N ASP A 326 33.69 -23.03 -11.52
CA ASP A 326 32.98 -24.24 -11.11
C ASP A 326 31.59 -23.91 -10.57
N ILE A 327 31.44 -22.79 -9.84
CA ILE A 327 30.14 -22.31 -9.36
C ILE A 327 29.28 -21.84 -10.54
N GLU A 328 29.85 -21.09 -11.48
CA GLU A 328 29.15 -20.65 -12.68
C GLU A 328 28.66 -21.86 -13.51
N ARG A 329 29.51 -22.88 -13.70
CA ARG A 329 29.12 -24.12 -14.38
C ARG A 329 28.02 -24.86 -13.62
N ALA A 330 28.12 -24.97 -12.30
CA ALA A 330 27.10 -25.63 -11.49
C ALA A 330 25.75 -24.92 -11.58
N VAL A 331 25.75 -23.59 -11.61
CA VAL A 331 24.57 -22.74 -11.85
C VAL A 331 23.92 -23.07 -13.20
N LEU A 332 24.70 -23.09 -14.28
CA LEU A 332 24.19 -23.36 -15.64
C LEU A 332 23.59 -24.78 -15.74
N VAL A 333 24.29 -25.78 -15.19
CA VAL A 333 23.79 -27.16 -15.15
C VAL A 333 22.51 -27.24 -14.31
N GLY A 334 22.44 -26.54 -13.18
CA GLY A 334 21.26 -26.48 -12.33
C GLY A 334 20.04 -25.93 -13.06
N GLU A 335 20.19 -24.84 -13.82
CA GLU A 335 19.11 -24.25 -14.62
C GLU A 335 18.60 -25.20 -15.70
N GLN A 336 19.51 -25.87 -16.41
CA GLN A 336 19.15 -26.87 -17.41
C GLN A 336 18.38 -28.04 -16.78
N ARG A 337 18.81 -28.52 -15.60
CA ARG A 337 18.12 -29.58 -14.86
C ARG A 337 16.75 -29.12 -14.37
N PHE A 338 16.64 -27.90 -13.86
CA PHE A 338 15.37 -27.32 -13.40
C PHE A 338 14.33 -27.28 -14.53
N GLN A 339 14.75 -26.91 -15.74
CA GLN A 339 13.91 -26.96 -16.94
C GLN A 339 13.58 -28.39 -17.34
N ALA A 340 14.59 -29.27 -17.44
CA ALA A 340 14.40 -30.66 -17.88
C ALA A 340 13.49 -31.49 -16.97
N VAL A 341 13.46 -31.20 -15.66
CA VAL A 341 12.57 -31.83 -14.68
C VAL A 341 11.12 -31.29 -14.79
N GLY A 342 10.92 -30.15 -15.45
CA GLY A 342 9.61 -29.51 -15.60
C GLY A 342 9.28 -28.50 -14.49
N CYS A 343 10.22 -28.15 -13.60
CA CYS A 343 9.98 -27.15 -12.55
C CYS A 343 9.66 -25.77 -13.15
N ALA A 344 10.24 -25.46 -14.32
CA ALA A 344 10.02 -24.22 -15.05
C ALA A 344 8.61 -24.06 -15.64
N THR A 345 7.78 -25.12 -15.64
CA THR A 345 6.38 -25.03 -16.09
C THR A 345 5.53 -24.16 -15.16
N CYS A 346 5.80 -24.19 -13.85
CA CYS A 346 5.16 -23.30 -12.87
C CYS A 346 6.08 -22.16 -12.42
N HIS A 347 7.38 -22.43 -12.30
CA HIS A 347 8.40 -21.43 -11.94
C HIS A 347 9.04 -20.82 -13.19
N VAL A 348 8.24 -20.07 -13.95
CA VAL A 348 8.67 -19.48 -15.22
C VAL A 348 9.89 -18.56 -14.99
N PRO A 349 11.04 -18.80 -15.65
CA PRO A 349 12.29 -18.10 -15.33
C PRO A 349 12.25 -16.58 -15.54
N ALA A 350 11.48 -16.11 -16.51
CA ALA A 350 11.34 -14.70 -16.82
C ALA A 350 9.98 -14.39 -17.45
N LEU A 351 9.38 -13.28 -17.04
CA LEU A 351 8.14 -12.74 -17.60
C LEU A 351 8.39 -11.27 -17.97
N PRO A 352 8.98 -10.98 -19.14
CA PRO A 352 9.35 -9.64 -19.51
C PRO A 352 8.13 -8.74 -19.70
N LEU A 353 8.28 -7.46 -19.32
CA LEU A 353 7.28 -6.43 -19.61
C LEU A 353 7.29 -6.09 -21.11
N ASP A 354 6.12 -5.83 -21.69
CA ASP A 354 6.01 -5.44 -23.11
C ASP A 354 6.70 -4.11 -23.35
N ASN A 355 7.24 -3.91 -24.56
CA ASN A 355 7.78 -2.60 -24.96
C ASN A 355 6.73 -1.50 -24.73
N GLN A 356 7.15 -0.38 -24.12
CA GLN A 356 6.30 0.74 -23.68
C GLN A 356 5.43 0.47 -22.43
N GLY A 357 5.35 -0.77 -21.95
CA GLY A 357 4.68 -1.12 -20.68
C GLY A 357 5.57 -0.96 -19.44
N TRP A 358 6.65 -0.16 -19.53
CA TRP A 358 7.69 -0.01 -18.51
C TRP A 358 7.55 1.30 -17.73
N ILE A 359 6.44 2.02 -17.95
CA ILE A 359 6.09 3.24 -17.24
C ILE A 359 5.11 2.84 -16.13
N TYR A 360 5.54 3.01 -14.89
CA TYR A 360 4.68 2.81 -13.74
C TYR A 360 3.76 4.01 -13.59
N THR A 361 2.45 3.78 -13.57
CA THR A 361 1.49 4.86 -13.31
C THR A 361 0.78 4.68 -11.96
N GLU A 362 0.44 5.77 -11.29
CA GLU A 362 -0.36 5.78 -10.07
C GLU A 362 -1.54 6.75 -10.25
N PRO A 363 -2.80 6.33 -10.00
CA PRO A 363 -3.22 5.04 -9.45
C PRO A 363 -3.16 3.85 -10.44
N ASN A 364 -3.21 2.63 -9.89
CA ASN A 364 -3.40 1.39 -10.66
C ASN A 364 -4.80 1.37 -11.33
N PRO A 365 -4.91 1.00 -12.63
CA PRO A 365 -6.18 0.92 -13.35
C PRO A 365 -7.24 0.00 -12.75
N TYR A 366 -6.81 -0.99 -11.96
CA TYR A 366 -7.65 -2.05 -11.40
C TYR A 366 -7.84 -1.92 -9.89
N ASN A 367 -7.48 -0.77 -9.30
CA ASN A 367 -7.70 -0.52 -7.88
C ASN A 367 -9.16 -0.78 -7.48
N PRO A 368 -9.41 -1.57 -6.43
CA PRO A 368 -10.76 -1.76 -5.94
C PRO A 368 -11.29 -0.46 -5.29
N PRO A 369 -12.61 -0.33 -5.10
CA PRO A 369 -13.21 0.79 -4.37
C PRO A 369 -12.53 1.05 -3.02
N ALA A 370 -12.66 2.29 -2.53
CA ALA A 370 -11.95 2.81 -1.34
C ALA A 370 -10.43 2.90 -1.51
N ASN A 371 -9.90 2.81 -2.72
CA ASN A 371 -8.55 3.25 -3.05
C ASN A 371 -8.67 4.18 -4.26
N LEU A 372 -7.76 5.14 -4.40
CA LEU A 372 -7.76 6.07 -5.53
C LEU A 372 -7.80 5.31 -6.86
N ARG A 373 -8.78 5.63 -7.70
CA ARG A 373 -8.96 5.06 -9.04
C ARG A 373 -8.65 6.09 -10.12
N PRO A 374 -8.33 5.64 -11.35
CA PRO A 374 -8.16 6.57 -12.47
C PRO A 374 -9.36 7.49 -12.64
N GLY A 375 -9.10 8.77 -12.90
CA GLY A 375 -10.13 9.80 -13.10
C GLY A 375 -10.59 10.51 -11.82
N GLU A 376 -10.27 9.98 -10.63
CA GLU A 376 -10.54 10.64 -9.34
C GLU A 376 -9.46 11.68 -8.97
N ALA A 377 -8.27 11.58 -9.58
CA ALA A 377 -7.14 12.50 -9.46
C ALA A 377 -6.28 12.46 -10.74
N PRO A 378 -5.35 13.42 -10.94
CA PRO A 378 -4.32 13.30 -11.97
C PRO A 378 -3.52 12.00 -11.82
N THR A 379 -3.07 11.44 -12.95
CA THR A 379 -2.21 10.26 -12.97
C THR A 379 -0.75 10.67 -12.93
N LEU A 380 0.01 10.09 -12.02
CA LEU A 380 1.48 10.16 -12.01
C LEU A 380 2.05 9.05 -12.90
N SER A 381 3.10 9.34 -13.67
CA SER A 381 3.75 8.40 -14.62
C SER A 381 5.27 8.51 -14.62
#